data_AF-A0A2S4L7S2-F1
#
_entry.id   AF-A0A2S4L7S2-F1
#
_cell.length_a   1.000
_cell.length_b   1.000
_cell.length_c   1.000
_cell.angle_alpha   90.00
_cell.angle_beta   90.00
_cell.angle_gamma   90.00
#
_symmetry.space_group_name_H-M   'P 1'
#
loop_
_entity.id
_entity.type
_entity.pdbx_description
1 polymer ?
#
loop_
_entity_poly.entity_id
_entity_poly.type
_entity_poly.pdbx_seq_one_letter_code
_entity_poly.pdbx_strand_id
1 'polypeptide(L)'
;MPDSQSQPQRHAAARPSEGTDTAQNKKRALKSELESLPSNPRWPMDNILEQKYSKKYSKEGNSSHLLTMPYDEPARAKMELYPMVKWKYDLFLYVLGNLVDLFFREVVPRGSWRVPQSGPVLFVAAPHANQFVDALILQRTLRHEAGRRVSLLIAQKSVHGFIGWGSRQVGSVPVGRAQDAARPAAGKIYLPDPIGDPTLVRGVGTRFDGEGEPQGMLFLPAGKGTTGASVDIASIAGPEELRVKRPFKGAVAMRQLTGRDD
;
A
#
# COMPACT_ATOMS: atom_id res chain seq x y z
N MET A 1 62.80 40.06 60.63
CA MET A 1 61.39 40.26 61.03
C MET A 1 60.93 41.56 60.39
N PRO A 2 59.72 41.61 59.81
CA PRO A 2 59.57 41.76 58.36
C PRO A 2 58.92 43.09 57.95
N ASP A 3 59.04 43.47 56.67
CA ASP A 3 57.97 44.16 55.95
C ASP A 3 58.04 43.87 54.44
N SER A 4 56.93 43.37 53.91
CA SER A 4 56.76 42.82 52.57
C SER A 4 56.52 43.91 51.53
N GLN A 5 57.21 43.82 50.39
CA GLN A 5 57.00 44.68 49.23
C GLN A 5 55.80 44.25 48.37
N SER A 6 55.11 45.28 47.92
CA SER A 6 53.98 45.39 46.98
C SER A 6 54.02 44.58 45.68
N GLN A 7 52.87 44.05 45.26
CA GLN A 7 52.17 44.40 44.01
C GLN A 7 50.82 43.64 43.86
N PRO A 8 49.70 44.32 43.54
CA PRO A 8 48.44 43.65 43.19
C PRO A 8 48.36 43.32 41.69
N GLN A 9 48.15 42.04 41.36
CA GLN A 9 47.79 41.59 40.01
C GLN A 9 46.43 42.16 39.59
N ARG A 10 46.43 43.06 38.61
CA ARG A 10 45.21 43.49 37.91
C ARG A 10 44.95 42.57 36.72
N HIS A 11 43.85 41.84 36.77
CA HIS A 11 43.33 41.08 35.63
C HIS A 11 43.01 42.03 34.47
N ALA A 12 43.66 41.85 33.33
CA ALA A 12 43.32 42.53 32.08
C ALA A 12 42.04 41.90 31.50
N ALA A 13 41.06 42.75 31.16
CA ALA A 13 39.87 42.35 30.41
C ALA A 13 40.26 41.97 28.97
N ALA A 14 39.85 40.79 28.52
CA ALA A 14 39.96 40.39 27.11
C ALA A 14 38.98 41.22 26.26
N ARG A 15 39.48 41.77 25.15
CA ARG A 15 38.70 42.53 24.16
C ARG A 15 37.66 41.63 23.47
N PRO A 16 36.49 42.15 23.05
CA PRO A 16 35.55 41.38 22.26
C PRO A 16 36.09 41.27 20.82
N SER A 17 36.40 40.05 20.37
CA SER A 17 36.60 39.79 18.94
C SER A 17 35.23 39.67 18.27
N GLU A 18 34.93 40.60 17.36
CA GLU A 18 33.79 40.54 16.44
C GLU A 18 33.85 39.23 15.63
N GLY A 19 33.01 38.27 16.00
CA GLY A 19 32.73 37.07 15.22
C GLY A 19 31.48 37.27 14.38
N THR A 20 31.62 37.88 13.22
CA THR A 20 30.54 37.99 12.24
C THR A 20 30.37 36.65 11.49
N ASP A 21 29.13 36.16 11.49
CA ASP A 21 28.48 35.64 10.29
C ASP A 21 28.71 34.17 9.83
N THR A 22 28.74 33.20 10.76
CA THR A 22 28.87 31.76 10.38
C THR A 22 27.54 30.99 10.32
N ALA A 23 26.53 31.31 11.13
CA ALA A 23 25.29 30.54 11.17
C ALA A 23 24.25 31.01 10.12
N GLN A 24 24.18 32.31 9.89
CA GLN A 24 23.14 32.92 9.04
C GLN A 24 23.50 32.80 7.56
N ASN A 25 24.78 33.00 7.21
CA ASN A 25 25.32 32.70 5.89
C ASN A 25 25.21 31.22 5.53
N LYS A 26 25.44 30.31 6.47
CA LYS A 26 25.30 28.87 6.24
C LYS A 26 23.85 28.47 5.95
N LYS A 27 22.87 29.08 6.62
CA LYS A 27 21.43 28.88 6.34
C LYS A 27 21.00 29.44 4.99
N ARG A 28 21.55 30.60 4.58
CA ARG A 28 21.28 31.19 3.26
C ARG A 28 21.87 30.34 2.14
N ALA A 29 23.11 29.88 2.29
CA ALA A 29 23.76 29.00 1.33
C ALA A 29 23.00 27.67 1.15
N LEU A 30 22.58 27.05 2.26
CA LEU A 30 21.78 25.81 2.20
C LEU A 30 20.43 26.00 1.51
N LYS A 31 19.82 27.18 1.66
CA LYS A 31 18.53 27.49 1.05
C LYS A 31 18.65 27.72 -0.45
N SER A 32 19.69 28.43 -0.89
CA SER A 32 19.99 28.59 -2.33
C SER A 32 20.36 27.28 -3.01
N GLU A 33 21.01 26.37 -2.27
CA GLU A 33 21.33 25.02 -2.75
C GLU A 33 20.09 24.12 -2.81
N LEU A 34 19.14 24.27 -1.88
CA LEU A 34 17.86 23.56 -1.93
C LEU A 34 16.94 24.05 -3.07
N GLU A 35 17.00 25.35 -3.37
CA GLU A 35 16.21 25.99 -4.45
C GLU A 35 16.81 25.75 -5.84
N SER A 36 18.10 25.37 -5.94
CA SER A 36 18.76 25.04 -7.21
C SER A 36 18.68 23.54 -7.59
N LEU A 37 18.15 22.70 -6.69
CA LEU A 37 17.90 21.29 -7.01
C LEU A 37 16.73 21.20 -8.02
N PRO A 38 16.92 20.55 -9.18
CA PRO A 38 15.85 20.38 -10.15
C PRO A 38 14.69 19.61 -9.51
N SER A 39 13.47 20.12 -9.67
CA SER A 39 12.27 19.49 -9.14
C SER A 39 12.11 18.10 -9.73
N ASN A 40 12.44 17.10 -8.91
CA ASN A 40 12.26 15.67 -9.15
C ASN A 40 13.27 15.04 -10.14
N PRO A 41 14.26 14.27 -9.67
CA PRO A 41 15.12 13.50 -10.57
C PRO A 41 14.29 12.45 -11.33
N ARG A 42 14.54 12.32 -12.63
CA ARG A 42 13.87 11.37 -13.52
C ARG A 42 14.12 9.94 -13.01
N TRP A 43 13.06 9.22 -12.68
CA TRP A 43 13.13 7.88 -12.12
C TRP A 43 13.46 6.85 -13.22
N PRO A 44 14.17 5.74 -12.90
CA PRO A 44 14.47 4.68 -13.87
C PRO A 44 13.23 4.08 -14.55
N MET A 45 12.05 4.22 -13.95
CA MET A 45 10.77 3.76 -14.47
C MET A 45 10.11 4.73 -15.45
N ASP A 46 10.54 5.99 -15.51
CA ASP A 46 9.92 7.00 -16.39
C ASP A 46 10.12 6.63 -17.87
N ASN A 47 11.31 6.14 -18.22
CA ASN A 47 11.62 5.65 -19.57
C ASN A 47 10.81 4.39 -19.92
N ILE A 48 10.52 3.53 -18.93
CA ILE A 48 9.76 2.29 -19.11
C ILE A 48 8.28 2.61 -19.32
N LEU A 49 7.75 3.59 -18.59
CA LEU A 49 6.40 4.10 -18.76
C LEU A 49 6.25 4.79 -20.11
N GLU A 50 7.16 5.70 -20.48
CA GLU A 50 7.17 6.35 -21.80
C GLU A 50 7.21 5.33 -22.95
N GLN A 51 8.06 4.31 -22.88
CA GLN A 51 8.08 3.25 -23.90
C GLN A 51 6.78 2.43 -23.95
N LYS A 52 6.18 2.13 -22.79
CA LYS A 52 4.91 1.39 -22.74
C LYS A 52 3.76 2.20 -23.32
N TYR A 53 3.69 3.49 -23.03
CA TYR A 53 2.65 4.38 -23.57
C TYR A 53 2.88 4.71 -25.06
N SER A 54 4.13 4.91 -25.49
CA SER A 54 4.50 5.08 -26.90
C SER A 54 4.13 3.86 -27.75
N LYS A 55 4.43 2.64 -27.27
CA LYS A 55 4.04 1.39 -27.95
C LYS A 55 2.53 1.20 -28.04
N LYS A 56 1.76 1.70 -27.06
CA LYS A 56 0.30 1.65 -27.10
C LYS A 56 -0.26 2.58 -28.18
N TYR A 57 0.28 3.81 -28.28
CA TYR A 57 -0.11 4.78 -29.31
C TYR A 57 0.28 4.35 -30.73
N SER A 58 1.45 3.73 -30.91
CA SER A 58 1.86 3.20 -32.23
C SER A 58 1.01 2.03 -32.72
N LYS A 59 0.30 1.33 -31.81
CA LYS A 59 -0.55 0.18 -32.16
C LYS A 59 -1.99 0.60 -32.52
N GLU A 60 -2.39 1.83 -32.17
CA GLU A 60 -3.78 2.31 -32.26
C GLU A 60 -3.97 3.46 -33.29
N GLY A 61 -2.93 3.91 -34.00
CA GLY A 61 -3.00 5.12 -34.85
C GLY A 61 -2.60 4.92 -36.31
N ASN A 62 -3.46 4.30 -37.13
CA ASN A 62 -3.50 4.59 -38.58
C ASN A 62 -4.82 5.28 -38.92
N SER A 63 -4.93 6.54 -38.54
CA SER A 63 -5.84 7.51 -39.15
C SER A 63 -5.31 8.90 -38.84
N SER A 64 -4.71 9.48 -39.85
CA SER A 64 -4.18 10.83 -39.88
C SER A 64 -5.31 11.85 -39.73
N HIS A 65 -5.44 12.41 -38.54
CA HIS A 65 -5.99 13.74 -38.37
C HIS A 65 -5.01 14.54 -37.52
N LEU A 66 -4.28 15.43 -38.19
CA LEU A 66 -3.48 16.49 -37.58
C LEU A 66 -4.40 17.32 -36.68
N LEU A 67 -4.30 17.11 -35.36
CA LEU A 67 -4.78 18.06 -34.37
C LEU A 67 -3.55 18.65 -33.68
N THR A 68 -3.21 19.85 -34.12
CA THR A 68 -2.46 20.84 -33.34
C THR A 68 -2.90 20.76 -31.87
N MET A 69 -2.01 20.30 -30.99
CA MET A 69 -2.25 20.34 -29.54
C MET A 69 -2.17 21.80 -29.08
N PRO A 70 -3.25 22.38 -28.54
CA PRO A 70 -3.13 23.63 -27.81
C PRO A 70 -2.46 23.35 -26.46
N TYR A 71 -1.45 24.17 -26.17
CA TYR A 71 -0.97 24.62 -24.86
C TYR A 71 -1.48 23.88 -23.61
N ASP A 72 -0.52 23.40 -22.80
CA ASP A 72 -0.56 23.26 -21.34
C ASP A 72 -1.97 23.33 -20.72
N GLU A 73 -2.70 22.22 -20.77
CA GLU A 73 -3.77 22.02 -19.78
C GLU A 73 -3.09 21.93 -18.41
N PRO A 74 -3.38 22.83 -17.45
CA PRO A 74 -2.92 22.63 -16.09
C PRO A 74 -3.49 21.28 -15.65
N ALA A 75 -2.60 20.32 -15.41
CA ALA A 75 -2.92 18.95 -15.04
C ALA A 75 -4.11 18.99 -14.08
N ARG A 76 -5.30 18.55 -14.57
CA ARG A 76 -6.54 18.52 -13.80
C ARG A 76 -6.18 18.11 -12.39
N ALA A 77 -6.36 19.01 -11.43
CA ALA A 77 -6.02 18.77 -10.04
C ALA A 77 -6.59 17.39 -9.70
N LYS A 78 -5.70 16.41 -9.47
CA LYS A 78 -6.11 15.04 -9.20
C LYS A 78 -7.01 15.12 -7.98
N MET A 79 -8.32 14.99 -8.18
CA MET A 79 -9.25 14.97 -7.06
C MET A 79 -8.83 13.76 -6.25
N GLU A 80 -8.22 13.99 -5.08
CA GLU A 80 -8.00 12.91 -4.14
C GLU A 80 -9.36 12.30 -3.86
N LEU A 81 -9.54 11.01 -4.20
CA LEU A 81 -10.83 10.35 -4.04
C LEU A 81 -11.33 10.43 -2.59
N TYR A 82 -10.40 10.53 -1.63
CA TYR A 82 -10.65 10.72 -0.21
C TYR A 82 -9.56 11.60 0.43
N PRO A 83 -9.71 12.94 0.43
CA PRO A 83 -8.76 13.81 1.10
C PRO A 83 -8.84 13.58 2.61
N MET A 84 -7.69 13.27 3.22
CA MET A 84 -7.63 12.95 4.64
C MET A 84 -7.82 14.21 5.49
N VAL A 85 -8.98 14.33 6.13
CA VAL A 85 -9.26 15.40 7.07
C VAL A 85 -8.59 15.10 8.41
N LYS A 86 -7.46 15.79 8.67
CA LYS A 86 -6.56 15.53 9.81
C LYS A 86 -7.23 15.42 11.17
N TRP A 87 -8.17 16.32 11.49
CA TRP A 87 -8.84 16.32 12.80
C TRP A 87 -9.85 15.18 12.92
N LYS A 88 -10.54 14.81 11.83
CA LYS A 88 -11.47 13.67 11.79
C LYS A 88 -10.71 12.36 11.99
N TYR A 89 -9.57 12.23 11.31
CA TYR A 89 -8.65 11.12 11.48
C TYR A 89 -8.21 10.99 12.95
N ASP A 90 -7.72 12.09 13.53
CA ASP A 90 -7.20 12.08 14.91
C ASP A 90 -8.31 11.80 15.95
N LEU A 91 -9.49 12.41 15.79
CA LEU A 91 -10.64 12.17 16.67
C LEU A 91 -11.14 10.73 16.56
N PHE A 92 -11.24 10.20 15.35
CA PHE A 92 -11.66 8.82 15.11
C PHE A 92 -10.66 7.82 15.73
N LEU A 93 -9.36 8.03 15.50
CA LEU A 93 -8.30 7.23 16.13
C LEU A 93 -8.31 7.33 17.64
N TYR A 94 -8.62 8.50 18.21
CA TYR A 94 -8.73 8.65 19.65
C TYR A 94 -9.89 7.81 20.19
N VAL A 95 -11.10 7.96 19.63
CA VAL A 95 -12.29 7.23 20.11
C VAL A 95 -12.11 5.71 19.98
N LEU A 96 -11.72 5.24 18.79
CA LEU A 96 -11.53 3.81 18.55
C LEU A 96 -10.28 3.27 19.27
N GLY A 97 -9.24 4.09 19.42
CA GLY A 97 -8.06 3.74 20.20
C GLY A 97 -8.42 3.45 21.65
N ASN A 98 -9.19 4.33 22.30
CA ASN A 98 -9.66 4.08 23.66
C ASN A 98 -10.46 2.77 23.76
N LEU A 99 -11.29 2.44 22.75
CA LEU A 99 -12.01 1.16 22.70
C LEU A 99 -11.05 -0.05 22.60
N VAL A 100 -9.96 0.06 21.83
CA VAL A 100 -8.95 -0.99 21.71
C VAL A 100 -8.16 -1.16 23.02
N ASP A 101 -7.89 -0.08 23.74
CA ASP A 101 -7.17 -0.15 25.03
C ASP A 101 -7.96 -0.95 26.10
N LEU A 102 -9.28 -1.12 25.95
CA LEU A 102 -10.05 -2.05 26.80
C LEU A 102 -9.63 -3.51 26.60
N PHE A 103 -9.19 -3.87 25.40
CA PHE A 103 -8.78 -5.24 25.05
C PHE A 103 -7.27 -5.46 25.20
N PHE A 104 -6.47 -4.40 25.00
CA PHE A 104 -5.01 -4.47 25.06
C PHE A 104 -4.49 -3.68 26.24
N ARG A 105 -3.94 -4.41 27.22
CA ARG A 105 -3.34 -3.78 28.42
C ARG A 105 -2.11 -2.93 28.06
N GLU A 106 -1.35 -3.33 27.04
CA GLU A 106 -0.13 -2.65 26.63
C GLU A 106 0.19 -2.94 25.16
N VAL A 107 0.55 -1.89 24.40
CA VAL A 107 1.07 -2.00 23.04
C VAL A 107 2.41 -1.28 22.99
N VAL A 108 3.49 -2.02 22.79
CA VAL A 108 4.85 -1.47 22.76
C VAL A 108 5.37 -1.39 21.33
N PRO A 109 5.51 -0.20 20.74
CA PRO A 109 6.17 -0.04 19.44
C PRO A 109 7.65 -0.37 19.53
N ARG A 110 8.18 -0.97 18.47
CA ARG A 110 9.62 -1.19 18.29
C ARG A 110 10.09 -0.53 17.01
N GLY A 111 11.22 0.15 17.06
CA GLY A 111 11.83 0.74 15.87
C GLY A 111 11.11 1.97 15.30
N SER A 112 10.26 2.65 16.09
CA SER A 112 9.54 3.85 15.65
C SER A 112 10.46 4.95 15.12
N TRP A 113 11.67 5.09 15.68
CA TRP A 113 12.69 6.03 15.25
C TRP A 113 13.22 5.78 13.82
N ARG A 114 13.00 4.59 13.25
CA ARG A 114 13.39 4.28 11.87
C ARG A 114 12.37 4.76 10.84
N VAL A 115 11.19 5.18 11.29
CA VAL A 115 10.12 5.62 10.40
C VAL A 115 10.43 7.03 9.88
N PRO A 116 10.57 7.22 8.55
CA PRO A 116 10.79 8.56 7.99
C PRO A 116 9.60 9.46 8.28
N GLN A 117 9.83 10.64 8.88
CA GLN A 117 8.76 11.57 9.28
C GLN A 117 8.12 12.31 8.09
N SER A 118 8.84 12.43 6.97
CA SER A 118 8.39 13.07 5.74
C SER A 118 8.58 12.15 4.54
N GLY A 119 7.92 12.50 3.43
CA GLY A 119 8.01 11.74 2.18
C GLY A 119 7.09 10.52 2.09
N PRO A 120 6.95 9.97 0.86
CA PRO A 120 6.12 8.79 0.61
C PRO A 120 6.74 7.54 1.23
N VAL A 121 5.94 6.79 1.99
CA VAL A 121 6.35 5.52 2.61
C VAL A 121 5.20 4.53 2.45
N LEU A 122 5.52 3.34 1.96
CA LEU A 122 4.60 2.22 1.91
C LEU A 122 4.89 1.27 3.08
N PHE A 123 3.94 1.17 4.01
CA PHE A 123 4.03 0.20 5.10
C PHE A 123 3.44 -1.12 4.64
N VAL A 124 4.23 -2.19 4.75
CA VAL A 124 3.77 -3.57 4.54
C VAL A 124 3.74 -4.23 5.90
N ALA A 125 2.54 -4.45 6.43
CA ALA A 125 2.34 -5.11 7.72
C ALA A 125 1.98 -6.59 7.48
N ALA A 126 2.57 -7.47 8.28
CA ALA A 126 2.26 -8.90 8.35
C ALA A 126 2.87 -9.43 9.67
N PRO A 127 2.32 -10.50 10.28
CA PRO A 127 1.07 -11.18 9.95
C PRO A 127 -0.17 -10.40 10.40
N HIS A 128 -1.34 -10.69 9.81
CA HIS A 128 -2.61 -10.08 10.19
C HIS A 128 -3.55 -11.13 10.75
N ALA A 129 -3.69 -11.15 12.07
CA ALA A 129 -4.69 -12.00 12.73
C ALA A 129 -6.06 -11.29 12.75
N ASN A 130 -6.08 -9.97 12.91
CA ASN A 130 -7.30 -9.17 12.87
C ASN A 130 -7.11 -7.94 11.96
N GLN A 131 -7.65 -8.05 10.75
CA GLN A 131 -7.53 -7.02 9.70
C GLN A 131 -8.00 -5.61 10.11
N PHE A 132 -8.85 -5.48 11.14
CA PHE A 132 -9.37 -4.19 11.60
C PHE A 132 -8.62 -3.65 12.81
N VAL A 133 -8.38 -4.51 13.81
CA VAL A 133 -7.68 -4.11 15.04
C VAL A 133 -6.20 -3.84 14.76
N ASP A 134 -5.53 -4.69 13.98
CA ASP A 134 -4.12 -4.52 13.63
C ASP A 134 -3.91 -3.20 12.86
N ALA A 135 -4.83 -2.91 11.95
CA ALA A 135 -4.89 -1.67 11.19
C ALA A 135 -5.00 -0.45 12.11
N LEU A 136 -5.95 -0.46 13.04
CA LEU A 136 -6.18 0.63 13.97
C LEU A 136 -4.99 0.86 14.93
N ILE A 137 -4.42 -0.23 15.46
CA ILE A 137 -3.24 -0.18 16.33
C ILE A 137 -2.06 0.40 15.57
N LEU A 138 -1.82 -0.03 14.32
CA LEU A 138 -0.74 0.50 13.47
C LEU A 138 -0.92 1.99 13.20
N GLN A 139 -2.13 2.41 12.81
CA GLN A 139 -2.44 3.82 12.54
C GLN A 139 -2.22 4.70 13.78
N ARG A 140 -2.66 4.23 14.96
CA ARG A 140 -2.48 4.92 16.23
C ARG A 140 -1.01 5.01 16.63
N THR A 141 -0.30 3.90 16.53
CA THR A 141 1.12 3.81 16.88
C THR A 141 1.97 4.74 16.02
N LEU A 142 1.79 4.72 14.70
CA LEU A 142 2.50 5.62 13.78
C LEU A 142 2.14 7.09 14.01
N ARG A 143 0.91 7.37 14.43
CA ARG A 143 0.46 8.72 14.76
C ARG A 143 1.15 9.27 16.01
N HIS A 144 1.22 8.48 17.08
CA HIS A 144 1.83 8.91 18.35
C HIS A 144 3.36 8.92 18.30
N GLU A 145 3.96 7.89 17.72
CA GLU A 145 5.42 7.68 17.78
C GLU A 145 6.19 8.35 16.65
N ALA A 146 5.62 8.36 15.44
CA ALA A 146 6.29 8.88 14.25
C ALA A 146 5.61 10.16 13.71
N GLY A 147 4.55 10.64 14.37
CA GLY A 147 3.77 11.81 13.93
C GLY A 147 3.00 11.60 12.63
N ARG A 148 2.99 10.38 12.06
CA ARG A 148 2.44 10.09 10.73
C ARG A 148 0.99 9.67 10.78
N ARG A 149 0.22 10.20 9.83
CA ARG A 149 -1.09 9.65 9.47
C ARG A 149 -0.90 8.73 8.29
N VAL A 150 -1.57 7.58 8.31
CA VAL A 150 -1.42 6.52 7.31
C VAL A 150 -2.78 6.10 6.79
N SER A 151 -2.90 6.11 5.47
CA SER A 151 -4.04 5.55 4.75
C SER A 151 -3.84 4.06 4.54
N LEU A 152 -4.91 3.29 4.73
CA LEU A 152 -4.89 1.84 4.52
C LEU A 152 -5.51 1.49 3.17
N LEU A 153 -4.97 0.47 2.52
CA LEU A 153 -5.60 -0.15 1.35
C LEU A 153 -6.72 -1.08 1.83
N ILE A 154 -7.95 -0.79 1.44
CA ILE A 154 -9.12 -1.57 1.84
C ILE A 154 -9.77 -2.22 0.62
N ALA A 155 -10.34 -3.41 0.82
CA ALA A 155 -11.15 -4.05 -0.21
C ALA A 155 -12.31 -3.15 -0.63
N GLN A 156 -12.53 -3.00 -1.94
CA GLN A 156 -13.63 -2.18 -2.44
C GLN A 156 -14.99 -2.70 -1.97
N LYS A 157 -15.14 -4.01 -1.75
CA LYS A 157 -16.39 -4.57 -1.20
C LYS A 157 -16.68 -4.09 0.23
N SER A 158 -15.64 -3.78 1.00
CA SER A 158 -15.72 -3.36 2.40
C SER A 158 -16.04 -1.87 2.58
N VAL A 159 -16.21 -1.09 1.50
CA VAL A 159 -16.54 0.35 1.59
C VAL A 159 -18.01 0.66 1.86
N HIS A 160 -18.79 -0.36 2.21
CA HIS A 160 -20.21 -0.24 2.52
C HIS A 160 -20.46 -0.37 4.03
N GLY A 161 -21.57 0.20 4.51
CA GLY A 161 -21.95 0.14 5.93
C GLY A 161 -20.99 0.87 6.87
N PHE A 162 -20.91 0.40 8.11
CA PHE A 162 -20.09 1.00 9.16
C PHE A 162 -18.58 0.98 8.83
N ILE A 163 -18.10 -0.12 8.24
CA ILE A 163 -16.69 -0.27 7.85
C ILE A 163 -16.33 0.79 6.80
N GLY A 164 -17.19 1.02 5.81
CA GLY A 164 -17.00 2.07 4.82
C GLY A 164 -17.06 3.48 5.39
N TRP A 165 -17.93 3.73 6.37
CA TRP A 165 -17.96 5.03 7.05
C TRP A 165 -16.67 5.28 7.84
N GLY A 166 -16.20 4.29 8.60
CA GLY A 166 -14.96 4.38 9.38
C GLY A 166 -13.73 4.52 8.49
N SER A 167 -13.67 3.76 7.40
CA SER A 167 -12.54 3.82 6.46
C SER A 167 -12.39 5.19 5.80
N ARG A 168 -13.51 5.90 5.57
CA ARG A 168 -13.49 7.29 5.09
C ARG A 168 -12.97 8.27 6.14
N GLN A 169 -13.19 8.02 7.43
CA GLN A 169 -12.65 8.89 8.49
C GLN A 169 -11.13 8.82 8.56
N VAL A 170 -10.56 7.64 8.28
CA VAL A 170 -9.11 7.42 8.30
C VAL A 170 -8.44 7.57 6.93
N GLY A 171 -9.16 8.05 5.93
CA GLY A 171 -8.61 8.29 4.58
C GLY A 171 -8.13 7.02 3.87
N SER A 172 -8.78 5.88 4.13
CA SER A 172 -8.46 4.62 3.45
C SER A 172 -8.73 4.68 1.95
N VAL A 173 -7.89 4.01 1.18
CA VAL A 173 -7.97 3.95 -0.28
C VAL A 173 -8.59 2.61 -0.68
N PRO A 174 -9.76 2.61 -1.35
CA PRO A 174 -10.35 1.37 -1.86
C PRO A 174 -9.52 0.81 -3.02
N VAL A 175 -9.24 -0.48 -2.95
CA VAL A 175 -8.60 -1.25 -4.00
C VAL A 175 -9.53 -2.39 -4.43
N GLY A 176 -9.72 -2.52 -5.74
CA GLY A 176 -10.41 -3.68 -6.30
C GLY A 176 -9.53 -4.92 -6.17
N ARG A 177 -10.03 -5.96 -5.50
CA ARG A 177 -9.36 -7.27 -5.46
C ARG A 177 -10.04 -8.23 -6.43
N ALA A 178 -9.31 -9.19 -6.97
CA ALA A 178 -9.90 -10.24 -7.82
C ALA A 178 -11.04 -11.00 -7.12
N GLN A 179 -10.95 -11.17 -5.79
CA GLN A 179 -12.03 -11.70 -4.96
C GLN A 179 -13.31 -10.85 -4.95
N ASP A 180 -13.18 -9.52 -5.06
CA ASP A 180 -14.32 -8.61 -5.02
C ASP A 180 -15.07 -8.60 -6.36
N ALA A 181 -14.40 -8.99 -7.45
CA ALA A 181 -14.97 -9.12 -8.80
C ALA A 181 -15.42 -10.55 -9.14
N ALA A 182 -15.21 -11.53 -8.23
CA ALA A 182 -15.56 -12.92 -8.46
C ALA A 182 -17.07 -13.10 -8.66
N ARG A 183 -17.44 -13.78 -9.75
CA ARG A 183 -18.83 -14.10 -10.10
C ARG A 183 -19.00 -15.62 -10.19
N PRO A 184 -20.18 -16.16 -9.85
CA PRO A 184 -20.50 -17.55 -10.14
C PRO A 184 -20.37 -17.80 -11.65
N ALA A 185 -19.70 -18.90 -12.00
CA ALA A 185 -19.53 -19.37 -13.36
C ALA A 185 -20.43 -20.60 -13.62
N ALA A 186 -20.67 -20.91 -14.88
CA ALA A 186 -21.44 -22.09 -15.28
C ALA A 186 -20.69 -23.39 -15.01
N GLY A 187 -21.44 -24.45 -14.71
CA GLY A 187 -20.93 -25.81 -14.58
C GLY A 187 -20.30 -26.14 -13.23
N LYS A 188 -19.56 -27.25 -13.22
CA LYS A 188 -18.80 -27.74 -12.06
C LYS A 188 -17.38 -28.05 -12.47
N ILE A 189 -16.45 -27.98 -11.54
CA ILE A 189 -15.04 -28.25 -11.78
C ILE A 189 -14.55 -29.40 -10.90
N TYR A 190 -13.56 -30.13 -11.40
CA TYR A 190 -12.95 -31.25 -10.71
C TYR A 190 -11.47 -31.39 -11.11
N LEU A 191 -10.70 -32.11 -10.30
CA LEU A 191 -9.31 -32.48 -10.61
C LEU A 191 -9.31 -33.90 -11.19
N PRO A 192 -9.00 -34.10 -12.49
CA PRO A 192 -8.99 -35.43 -13.10
C PRO A 192 -7.87 -36.31 -12.55
N ASP A 193 -6.69 -35.75 -12.31
CA ASP A 193 -5.55 -36.45 -11.71
C ASP A 193 -4.87 -35.57 -10.64
N PRO A 194 -5.34 -35.62 -9.39
CA PRO A 194 -4.79 -34.80 -8.31
C PRO A 194 -3.37 -35.19 -7.87
N ILE A 195 -2.84 -36.34 -8.32
CA ILE A 195 -1.52 -36.84 -7.92
C ILE A 195 -0.50 -36.62 -9.04
N GLY A 196 -0.85 -36.99 -10.28
CA GLY A 196 0.04 -36.89 -11.44
C GLY A 196 0.02 -35.52 -12.14
N ASP A 197 -1.12 -34.84 -12.23
CA ASP A 197 -1.22 -33.46 -12.75
C ASP A 197 -2.15 -32.59 -11.89
N PRO A 198 -1.71 -32.17 -10.68
CA PRO A 198 -2.53 -31.42 -9.73
C PRO A 198 -2.83 -29.98 -10.18
N THR A 199 -2.36 -29.57 -11.36
CA THR A 199 -2.56 -28.23 -11.93
C THR A 199 -3.59 -28.21 -13.04
N LEU A 200 -3.99 -29.38 -13.54
CA LEU A 200 -5.03 -29.50 -14.57
C LEU A 200 -6.40 -29.53 -13.90
N VAL A 201 -7.26 -28.57 -14.26
CA VAL A 201 -8.66 -28.53 -13.81
C VAL A 201 -9.56 -28.78 -15.01
N ARG A 202 -10.51 -29.70 -14.84
CA ARG A 202 -11.55 -29.99 -15.84
C ARG A 202 -12.91 -29.55 -15.36
N GLY A 203 -13.76 -29.20 -16.31
CA GLY A 203 -15.12 -28.76 -16.08
C GLY A 203 -16.16 -29.69 -16.70
N VAL A 204 -17.35 -29.72 -16.11
CA VAL A 204 -18.55 -30.33 -16.69
C VAL A 204 -19.58 -29.22 -16.87
N GLY A 205 -19.95 -28.93 -18.11
CA GLY A 205 -20.86 -27.83 -18.44
C GLY A 205 -20.28 -26.44 -18.16
N THR A 206 -18.95 -26.31 -18.20
CA THR A 206 -18.24 -25.04 -18.02
C THR A 206 -17.98 -24.36 -19.36
N ARG A 207 -17.69 -23.05 -19.31
CA ARG A 207 -17.31 -22.25 -20.49
C ARG A 207 -16.14 -21.33 -20.17
N PHE A 208 -14.98 -21.92 -19.87
CA PHE A 208 -13.81 -21.14 -19.42
C PHE A 208 -13.30 -20.16 -20.46
N ASP A 209 -13.45 -20.47 -21.74
CA ASP A 209 -13.07 -19.62 -22.87
C ASP A 209 -13.86 -18.30 -22.98
N GLY A 210 -15.03 -18.21 -22.34
CA GLY A 210 -15.84 -16.98 -22.30
C GLY A 210 -16.07 -16.40 -20.90
N GLU A 211 -16.03 -17.22 -19.85
CA GLU A 211 -16.26 -16.79 -18.46
C GLU A 211 -14.96 -16.68 -17.64
N GLY A 212 -13.89 -17.32 -18.09
CA GLY A 212 -12.57 -17.28 -17.47
C GLY A 212 -11.68 -16.20 -18.09
N GLU A 213 -10.79 -15.64 -17.28
CA GLU A 213 -9.76 -14.71 -17.75
C GLU A 213 -8.38 -15.36 -17.54
N PRO A 214 -7.51 -15.41 -18.57
CA PRO A 214 -6.12 -15.82 -18.38
C PRO A 214 -5.45 -14.94 -17.31
N GLN A 215 -4.67 -15.54 -16.40
CA GLN A 215 -4.12 -14.85 -15.21
C GLN A 215 -5.14 -14.35 -14.19
N GLY A 216 -6.43 -14.66 -14.36
CA GLY A 216 -7.47 -14.45 -13.36
C GLY A 216 -7.32 -15.40 -12.17
N MET A 217 -8.31 -15.41 -11.27
CA MET A 217 -8.36 -16.31 -10.13
C MET A 217 -9.62 -17.18 -10.17
N LEU A 218 -9.44 -18.46 -9.84
CA LEU A 218 -10.50 -19.43 -9.67
C LEU A 218 -10.81 -19.56 -8.18
N PHE A 219 -12.09 -19.39 -7.82
CA PHE A 219 -12.57 -19.42 -6.44
C PHE A 219 -13.45 -20.65 -6.19
N LEU A 220 -13.08 -21.43 -5.19
CA LEU A 220 -13.93 -22.48 -4.64
C LEU A 220 -14.81 -21.93 -3.51
N PRO A 221 -16.09 -22.31 -3.48
CA PRO A 221 -17.01 -21.88 -2.44
C PRO A 221 -16.56 -22.40 -1.06
N ALA A 222 -16.81 -21.60 -0.03
CA ALA A 222 -16.59 -22.00 1.35
C ALA A 222 -17.48 -23.20 1.73
N GLY A 223 -16.91 -24.18 2.45
CA GLY A 223 -17.66 -25.29 3.03
C GLY A 223 -18.31 -24.91 4.37
N LYS A 224 -19.12 -25.80 4.95
CA LYS A 224 -19.63 -25.63 6.32
C LYS A 224 -18.44 -25.56 7.29
N GLY A 225 -18.16 -24.36 7.82
CA GLY A 225 -17.12 -24.13 8.82
C GLY A 225 -15.69 -23.96 8.29
N THR A 226 -15.47 -23.82 6.98
CA THR A 226 -14.14 -23.69 6.39
C THR A 226 -14.06 -22.58 5.35
N THR A 227 -12.91 -21.90 5.29
CA THR A 227 -12.66 -20.84 4.31
C THR A 227 -12.58 -21.43 2.90
N GLY A 228 -13.14 -20.73 1.91
CA GLY A 228 -13.01 -21.09 0.51
C GLY A 228 -11.56 -21.09 0.06
N ALA A 229 -11.24 -21.85 -0.98
CA ALA A 229 -9.90 -21.88 -1.57
C ALA A 229 -9.87 -21.07 -2.87
N SER A 230 -8.73 -20.48 -3.20
CA SER A 230 -8.54 -19.75 -4.44
C SER A 230 -7.17 -19.99 -5.04
N VAL A 231 -7.10 -20.10 -6.36
CA VAL A 231 -5.84 -20.28 -7.09
C VAL A 231 -5.80 -19.42 -8.35
N ASP A 232 -4.61 -19.00 -8.73
CA ASP A 232 -4.38 -18.23 -9.95
C ASP A 232 -4.48 -19.13 -11.19
N ILE A 233 -5.19 -18.68 -12.22
CA ILE A 233 -5.26 -19.36 -13.52
C ILE A 233 -3.96 -19.08 -14.28
N ALA A 234 -3.31 -20.13 -14.76
CA ALA A 234 -2.13 -20.03 -15.61
C ALA A 234 -2.53 -19.82 -17.08
N SER A 235 -3.40 -20.68 -17.59
CA SER A 235 -3.89 -20.64 -18.97
C SER A 235 -5.25 -21.33 -19.08
N ILE A 236 -6.00 -20.96 -20.11
CA ILE A 236 -7.27 -21.60 -20.48
C ILE A 236 -6.99 -22.40 -21.75
N ALA A 237 -7.21 -23.71 -21.70
CA ALA A 237 -6.93 -24.63 -22.81
C ALA A 237 -8.17 -24.92 -23.66
N GLY A 238 -9.37 -24.57 -23.17
CA GLY A 238 -10.64 -24.70 -23.89
C GLY A 238 -11.84 -24.39 -23.00
N PRO A 239 -13.08 -24.64 -23.45
CA PRO A 239 -14.30 -24.39 -22.67
C PRO A 239 -14.37 -25.24 -21.38
N GLU A 240 -13.77 -26.42 -21.39
CA GLU A 240 -13.82 -27.40 -20.29
C GLU A 240 -12.47 -27.66 -19.62
N GLU A 241 -11.39 -27.00 -20.06
CA GLU A 241 -10.05 -27.23 -19.53
C GLU A 241 -9.32 -25.93 -19.22
N LEU A 242 -8.78 -25.83 -18.00
CA LEU A 242 -7.86 -24.76 -17.61
C LEU A 242 -6.70 -25.32 -16.79
N ARG A 243 -5.58 -24.60 -16.78
CA ARG A 243 -4.44 -24.87 -15.92
C ARG A 243 -4.32 -23.80 -14.85
N VAL A 244 -4.04 -24.22 -13.61
CA VAL A 244 -3.77 -23.31 -12.48
C VAL A 244 -2.27 -23.18 -12.25
N LYS A 245 -1.81 -22.02 -11.76
CA LYS A 245 -0.38 -21.78 -11.51
C LYS A 245 0.16 -22.61 -10.36
N ARG A 246 -0.70 -22.91 -9.38
CA ARG A 246 -0.36 -23.66 -8.17
C ARG A 246 -1.51 -24.63 -7.86
N PRO A 247 -1.20 -25.83 -7.36
CA PRO A 247 -2.22 -26.81 -7.02
C PRO A 247 -3.08 -26.30 -5.85
N PHE A 248 -4.32 -26.76 -5.80
CA PHE A 248 -5.17 -26.55 -4.63
C PHE A 248 -4.56 -27.22 -3.40
N LYS A 249 -4.68 -26.54 -2.25
CA LYS A 249 -4.19 -27.04 -0.96
C LYS A 249 -5.33 -27.09 0.03
N GLY A 250 -5.26 -28.05 0.95
CA GLY A 250 -6.22 -28.22 2.03
C GLY A 250 -7.30 -29.25 1.72
N ALA A 251 -7.70 -29.98 2.76
CA ALA A 251 -8.62 -31.11 2.66
C ALA A 251 -9.97 -30.75 2.01
N VAL A 252 -10.48 -29.54 2.27
CA VAL A 252 -11.78 -29.10 1.74
C VAL A 252 -11.73 -28.90 0.22
N ALA A 253 -10.66 -28.29 -0.29
CA ALA A 253 -10.52 -28.09 -1.73
C ALA A 253 -10.38 -29.43 -2.45
N MET A 254 -9.60 -30.35 -1.88
CA MET A 254 -9.46 -31.71 -2.42
C MET A 254 -10.80 -32.43 -2.41
N ARG A 255 -11.51 -32.45 -1.28
CA ARG A 255 -12.84 -33.05 -1.16
C ARG A 255 -13.83 -32.49 -2.16
N GLN A 256 -13.86 -31.16 -2.36
CA GLN A 256 -14.76 -30.53 -3.32
C GLN A 256 -14.41 -30.88 -4.78
N LEU A 257 -13.13 -31.02 -5.10
CA LEU A 257 -12.63 -31.25 -6.46
C LEU A 257 -12.53 -32.73 -6.85
N THR A 258 -12.45 -33.64 -5.88
CA THR A 258 -12.27 -35.08 -6.13
C THR A 258 -13.43 -35.91 -5.61
N GLY A 259 -14.26 -35.35 -4.71
CA GLY A 259 -15.30 -36.09 -3.99
C GLY A 259 -14.74 -37.10 -2.98
N ARG A 260 -13.43 -37.10 -2.72
CA ARG A 260 -12.78 -38.03 -1.79
C ARG A 260 -12.62 -37.41 -0.39
N ASP A 261 -12.72 -38.26 0.62
CA ASP A 261 -12.67 -37.89 2.04
C ASP A 261 -11.32 -38.27 2.71
N ASP A 262 -10.34 -38.76 1.93
CA ASP A 262 -9.02 -39.23 2.39
C ASP A 262 -7.94 -38.13 2.49
#